data_AF-A0A932P225-F1
#
_entry.id   AF-A0A932P225-F1
#
_cell.length_a   1.000
_cell.length_b   1.000
_cell.length_c   1.000
_cell.angle_alpha   90.00
_cell.angle_beta   90.00
_cell.angle_gamma   90.00
#
_symmetry.space_group_name_H-M   'P 1'
#
loop_
_entity.id
_entity.type
_entity.pdbx_description
1 polymer ?
#
loop_
_entity_poly.entity_id
_entity_poly.type
_entity_poly.pdbx_seq_one_letter_code
_entity_poly.pdbx_strand_id
1 'polypeptide(L)'
;MVILTERAAEAVRRFQEDQDRVGAGLRVVVTKANGGYDYSLDIEDEPSTQDDVFESEGVRVFIDRDRKAVEYDLTVDFEGQGFRIYPRPTPELRGKVEKALDYIRPALVADGGNIELVDILDGVVRVRLKGACGSCPSAAVTLKQGVERTLKERVPGI
;
A
#
# COMPACT_ATOMS: atom_id res chain seq x y z
N MET A 1 5.94 5.92 -7.03
CA MET A 1 5.33 7.01 -7.83
C MET A 1 4.07 7.50 -7.12
N VAL A 2 3.72 8.77 -7.26
CA VAL A 2 2.46 9.33 -6.73
C VAL A 2 1.67 9.91 -7.90
N ILE A 3 0.38 9.59 -7.97
CA ILE A 3 -0.54 10.03 -9.02
C ILE A 3 -1.72 10.72 -8.33
N LEU A 4 -2.03 11.94 -8.74
CA LEU A 4 -3.35 12.53 -8.49
C LEU A 4 -4.27 12.22 -9.67
N THR A 5 -5.52 11.90 -9.39
CA THR A 5 -6.56 11.99 -10.41
C THR A 5 -6.81 13.46 -10.74
N GLU A 6 -7.39 13.73 -11.92
CA GLU A 6 -7.78 15.08 -12.32
C GLU A 6 -8.69 15.74 -11.27
N ARG A 7 -9.68 15.01 -10.75
CA ARG A 7 -10.57 15.50 -9.68
C ARG A 7 -9.84 15.83 -8.39
N ALA A 8 -8.86 15.02 -8.01
CA ALA A 8 -8.04 15.31 -6.84
C ALA A 8 -7.18 16.54 -7.04
N ALA A 9 -6.56 16.70 -8.21
CA ALA A 9 -5.77 17.87 -8.54
C ALA A 9 -6.62 19.15 -8.52
N GLU A 10 -7.82 19.13 -9.12
CA GLU A 10 -8.78 20.22 -9.07
C GLU A 10 -9.20 20.57 -7.64
N ALA A 11 -9.50 19.55 -6.83
CA ALA A 11 -9.85 19.74 -5.42
C ALA A 11 -8.70 20.39 -4.64
N VAL A 12 -7.46 19.94 -4.85
CA VAL A 12 -6.28 20.56 -4.22
C VAL A 12 -6.14 22.02 -4.61
N ARG A 13 -6.22 22.35 -5.91
CA ARG A 13 -6.13 23.75 -6.37
C ARG A 13 -7.22 24.63 -5.75
N ARG A 14 -8.45 24.11 -5.64
CA ARG A 14 -9.54 24.82 -4.96
C ARG A 14 -9.22 25.07 -3.49
N PHE A 15 -8.71 24.07 -2.76
CA PHE A 15 -8.32 24.26 -1.35
C PHE A 15 -7.16 25.26 -1.18
N GLN A 16 -6.24 25.31 -2.14
CA GLN A 16 -5.17 26.32 -2.17
C GLN A 16 -5.73 27.73 -2.33
N GLU A 17 -6.66 27.92 -3.28
CA GLU A 17 -7.33 29.21 -3.50
C GLU A 17 -8.16 29.65 -2.29
N ASP A 18 -8.96 28.73 -1.72
CA ASP A 18 -9.81 29.02 -0.55
C ASP A 18 -8.99 29.42 0.69
N GLN A 19 -7.73 28.99 0.78
CA GLN A 19 -6.80 29.32 1.87
C GLN A 19 -5.83 30.47 1.52
N ASP A 20 -5.91 31.06 0.33
CA ASP A 20 -4.95 32.04 -0.20
C ASP A 20 -3.48 31.53 -0.23
N ARG A 21 -3.33 30.24 -0.52
CA ARG A 21 -2.05 29.48 -0.57
C ARG A 21 -1.79 28.89 -1.95
N VAL A 22 -2.01 29.69 -2.99
CA VAL A 22 -1.80 29.28 -4.38
C VAL A 22 -0.36 28.80 -4.59
N GLY A 23 -0.21 27.58 -5.11
CA GLY A 23 1.11 26.98 -5.36
C GLY A 23 1.66 26.15 -4.19
N ALA A 24 0.98 26.08 -3.05
CA ALA A 24 1.29 25.12 -1.99
C ALA A 24 1.26 23.67 -2.51
N GLY A 25 1.86 22.74 -1.76
CA GLY A 25 1.81 21.31 -2.03
C GLY A 25 0.74 20.60 -1.21
N LEU A 26 0.31 19.44 -1.69
CA LEU A 26 -0.46 18.47 -0.91
C LEU A 26 0.53 17.61 -0.12
N ARG A 27 0.55 17.72 1.20
CA ARG A 27 1.30 16.82 2.07
C ARG A 27 0.46 15.59 2.38
N VAL A 28 1.05 14.40 2.22
CA VAL A 28 0.47 13.12 2.61
C VAL A 28 1.36 12.51 3.67
N VAL A 29 0.81 12.38 4.87
CA VAL A 29 1.48 11.71 5.99
C VAL A 29 1.00 10.27 6.04
N VAL A 30 1.95 9.32 6.01
CA VAL A 30 1.68 7.89 6.08
C VAL A 30 2.09 7.38 7.45
N THR A 31 1.13 6.96 8.27
CA THR A 31 1.39 6.38 9.59
C THR A 31 1.08 4.90 9.60
N LYS A 32 1.95 4.09 10.21
CA LYS A 32 1.68 2.65 10.34
C LYS A 32 0.54 2.40 11.31
N ALA A 33 -0.46 1.62 10.88
CA ALA A 33 -1.61 1.21 11.67
C ALA A 33 -1.63 -0.32 11.90
N ASN A 34 -2.57 -0.79 12.72
CA ASN A 34 -2.77 -2.23 12.94
C ASN A 34 -3.33 -2.88 11.67
N GLY A 35 -2.45 -3.55 10.91
CA GLY A 35 -2.84 -4.24 9.67
C GLY A 35 -2.87 -3.33 8.43
N GLY A 36 -2.16 -2.20 8.46
CA GLY A 36 -1.94 -1.38 7.27
C GLY A 36 -1.40 0.01 7.58
N TYR A 37 -1.93 1.02 6.88
CA TYR A 37 -1.47 2.40 7.00
C TYR A 37 -2.67 3.34 7.12
N ASP A 38 -2.53 4.34 7.99
CA ASP A 38 -3.40 5.50 8.05
C ASP A 38 -2.77 6.63 7.25
N TYR A 39 -3.61 7.39 6.55
CA TYR A 39 -3.17 8.50 5.72
C TYR A 39 -3.84 9.79 6.18
N SER A 40 -3.06 10.85 6.34
CA SER A 40 -3.55 12.21 6.62
C SER A 40 -3.07 13.15 5.53
N LEU A 41 -3.91 14.11 5.15
CA LEU A 41 -3.62 15.07 4.10
C LEU A 41 -3.68 16.50 4.63
N ASP A 42 -2.71 17.32 4.25
CA ASP A 42 -2.66 18.75 4.57
C ASP A 42 -2.16 19.56 3.36
N ILE A 43 -2.42 20.86 3.35
CA ILE A 43 -1.85 21.80 2.39
C ILE A 43 -0.66 22.50 3.06
N GLU A 44 0.51 22.44 2.45
CA GLU A 44 1.73 23.06 2.99
C GLU A 44 2.50 23.83 1.93
N ASP A 45 3.04 25.00 2.26
CA ASP A 45 3.70 25.86 1.27
C ASP A 45 5.05 25.28 0.80
N GLU A 46 5.76 24.62 1.70
CA GLU A 46 7.10 24.09 1.50
C GLU A 46 7.22 22.64 2.03
N PRO A 47 8.00 21.77 1.36
CA PRO A 47 8.30 20.45 1.88
C PRO A 47 9.26 20.53 3.06
N SER A 48 9.19 19.54 3.94
CA SER A 48 10.20 19.28 4.96
C SER A 48 11.39 18.49 4.42
N THR A 49 12.47 18.40 5.20
CA THR A 49 13.67 17.62 4.84
C THR A 49 13.45 16.11 4.82
N GLN A 50 12.31 15.64 5.32
CA GLN A 50 11.93 14.23 5.36
C GLN A 50 10.92 13.88 4.26
N ASP A 51 10.48 14.86 3.48
CA ASP A 51 9.52 14.65 2.42
C ASP A 51 10.20 14.24 1.12
N ASP A 52 9.67 13.17 0.51
CA ASP A 52 9.87 12.95 -0.91
C ASP A 52 8.90 13.84 -1.68
N VAL A 53 9.43 14.62 -2.64
CA VAL A 53 8.64 15.57 -3.43
C VAL A 53 8.34 14.99 -4.81
N PHE A 54 7.07 14.98 -5.17
CA PHE A 54 6.56 14.58 -6.48
C PHE A 54 5.76 15.72 -7.10
N GLU A 55 5.60 15.67 -8.42
CA GLU A 55 4.68 16.54 -9.14
C GLU A 55 3.73 15.68 -9.97
N SER A 56 2.44 15.96 -9.89
CA SER A 56 1.40 15.28 -10.66
C SER A 56 0.27 16.27 -10.94
N GLU A 57 -0.19 16.32 -12.18
CA GLU A 57 -1.26 17.27 -12.59
C GLU A 57 -0.97 18.74 -12.21
N GLY A 58 0.31 19.13 -12.23
CA GLY A 58 0.78 20.47 -11.85
C GLY A 58 0.67 20.79 -10.35
N VAL A 59 0.38 19.78 -9.51
CA VAL A 59 0.34 19.89 -8.05
C VAL A 59 1.59 19.23 -7.47
N ARG A 60 2.28 19.94 -6.58
CA ARG A 60 3.37 19.38 -5.78
C ARG A 60 2.79 18.48 -4.68
N VAL A 61 3.35 17.29 -4.49
CA VAL A 61 2.96 16.36 -3.45
C VAL A 61 4.15 16.04 -2.57
N PHE A 62 4.00 16.22 -1.26
CA PHE A 62 5.03 15.95 -0.27
C PHE A 62 4.64 14.67 0.48
N ILE A 63 5.46 13.63 0.38
CA ILE A 63 5.22 12.37 1.09
C ILE A 63 6.14 12.30 2.30
N ASP A 64 5.56 12.41 3.49
CA ASP A 64 6.30 12.26 4.75
C ASP A 64 6.60 10.77 4.95
N ARG A 65 7.87 10.40 4.77
CA ARG A 65 8.30 9.02 4.67
C ARG A 65 9.12 8.65 5.90
N ASP A 66 8.46 8.14 6.93
CA ASP A 66 9.15 7.38 7.98
C ASP A 66 9.65 6.04 7.41
N ARG A 67 10.83 6.11 6.74
CA ARG A 67 11.80 5.10 6.24
C ARG A 67 11.38 3.68 5.80
N LYS A 68 10.11 3.27 5.81
CA LYS A 68 9.64 1.91 5.48
C LYS A 68 8.40 1.85 4.57
N ALA A 69 7.77 2.97 4.24
CA ALA A 69 6.51 3.01 3.47
C ALA A 69 6.69 2.96 1.93
N VAL A 70 7.84 2.51 1.42
CA VAL A 70 8.33 2.89 0.08
C VAL A 70 7.93 1.95 -1.06
N GLU A 71 7.34 0.79 -0.80
CA GLU A 71 7.05 -0.19 -1.87
C GLU A 71 5.63 -0.14 -2.43
N TYR A 72 4.98 1.02 -2.32
CA TYR A 72 3.67 1.29 -2.90
C TYR A 72 3.71 2.54 -3.79
N ASP A 73 2.99 2.47 -4.91
CA ASP A 73 2.57 3.64 -5.67
C ASP A 73 1.28 4.19 -5.05
N LEU A 74 1.18 5.49 -4.85
CA LEU A 74 -0.01 6.11 -4.26
C LEU A 74 -0.84 6.76 -5.34
N THR A 75 -2.13 6.41 -5.43
CA THR A 75 -3.10 7.15 -6.23
C THR A 75 -4.01 7.93 -5.28
N VAL A 76 -4.04 9.25 -5.41
CA VAL A 76 -4.92 10.13 -4.65
C VAL A 76 -6.10 10.51 -5.53
N ASP A 77 -7.32 10.20 -5.07
CA ASP A 77 -8.56 10.63 -5.71
C ASP A 77 -9.33 11.58 -4.77
N PHE A 78 -10.30 12.31 -5.32
CA PHE A 78 -11.28 13.08 -4.55
C PHE A 78 -12.67 12.54 -4.84
N GLU A 79 -13.27 11.93 -3.82
CA GLU A 79 -14.57 11.27 -3.91
C GLU A 79 -15.53 11.83 -2.85
N GLY A 80 -16.73 12.22 -3.28
CA GLY A 80 -17.73 12.80 -2.39
C GLY A 80 -17.28 14.16 -1.85
N GLN A 81 -16.78 14.18 -0.62
CA GLN A 81 -16.35 15.41 0.08
C GLN A 81 -14.91 15.32 0.62
N GLY A 82 -14.13 14.33 0.21
CA GLY A 82 -12.78 14.16 0.75
C GLY A 82 -11.84 13.39 -0.16
N PHE A 83 -10.56 13.46 0.18
CA PHE A 83 -9.51 12.71 -0.49
C PHE A 83 -9.52 11.24 -0.09
N ARG A 84 -9.27 10.38 -1.07
CA ARG A 84 -9.09 8.94 -0.90
C ARG A 84 -7.72 8.55 -1.44
N ILE A 85 -7.01 7.71 -0.70
CA ILE A 85 -5.70 7.21 -1.11
C ILE A 85 -5.83 5.72 -1.41
N TYR A 86 -5.41 5.34 -2.61
CA TYR A 86 -5.37 3.98 -3.09
C TYR A 86 -3.90 3.58 -3.27
N PRO A 87 -3.32 2.92 -2.26
CA PRO A 87 -1.98 2.37 -2.39
C PRO A 87 -2.02 1.17 -3.31
N ARG A 88 -1.09 1.13 -4.26
CA ARG A 88 -0.90 0.01 -5.18
C ARG A 88 0.46 -0.62 -4.93
N PRO A 89 0.54 -1.94 -4.70
CA PRO A 89 1.80 -2.61 -4.48
C PRO A 89 2.65 -2.49 -5.74
N THR A 90 3.89 -2.07 -5.59
CA THR A 90 4.85 -2.02 -6.69
C THR A 90 5.11 -3.43 -7.26
N PRO A 91 5.50 -3.56 -8.54
CA PRO A 91 5.93 -4.84 -9.11
C PRO A 91 7.02 -5.52 -8.27
N GLU A 92 7.92 -4.73 -7.68
CA GLU A 92 8.98 -5.19 -6.79
C GLU A 92 8.42 -5.83 -5.52
N LEU A 93 7.46 -5.20 -4.85
CA LEU A 93 6.80 -5.76 -3.66
C LEU A 93 6.05 -7.04 -4.00
N ARG A 94 5.26 -7.03 -5.08
CA ARG A 94 4.54 -8.23 -5.55
C ARG A 94 5.53 -9.37 -5.83
N GLY A 95 6.65 -9.07 -6.49
CA GLY A 95 7.70 -10.05 -6.77
C GLY A 95 8.36 -10.60 -5.51
N LYS A 96 8.57 -9.79 -4.47
CA LYS A 96 9.10 -10.27 -3.17
C LYS A 96 8.12 -11.21 -2.48
N VAL A 97 6.84 -10.86 -2.45
CA VAL A 97 5.78 -11.71 -1.87
C VAL A 97 5.65 -13.01 -2.66
N GLU A 98 5.64 -12.96 -3.98
CA GLU A 98 5.55 -14.15 -4.82
C GLU A 98 6.73 -15.10 -4.58
N LYS A 99 7.96 -14.57 -4.50
CA LYS A 99 9.15 -15.36 -4.14
C LYS A 99 9.06 -16.00 -2.76
N ALA A 100 8.47 -15.29 -1.79
CA ALA A 100 8.25 -15.83 -0.46
C ALA A 100 7.20 -16.96 -0.47
N LEU A 101 6.15 -16.84 -1.29
CA LEU A 101 5.17 -17.90 -1.48
C LEU A 101 5.76 -19.11 -2.21
N ASP A 102 6.59 -18.88 -3.23
CA ASP A 102 7.32 -19.93 -3.97
C ASP A 102 8.19 -20.79 -3.06
N TYR A 103 8.71 -20.24 -1.97
CA TYR A 103 9.45 -21.01 -0.97
C TYR A 103 8.56 -22.01 -0.21
N ILE A 104 7.27 -21.71 -0.02
CA ILE A 104 6.33 -22.50 0.77
C ILE A 104 5.59 -23.52 -0.12
N ARG A 105 5.35 -23.18 -1.39
CA ARG A 105 4.62 -24.00 -2.37
C ARG A 105 5.07 -25.47 -2.41
N PRO A 106 6.37 -25.83 -2.41
CA PRO A 106 6.79 -27.23 -2.49
C PRO A 106 6.21 -28.11 -1.37
N ALA A 107 6.17 -27.60 -0.14
CA ALA A 107 5.60 -28.32 0.99
C ALA A 107 4.09 -28.48 0.84
N LEU A 108 3.39 -27.43 0.41
CA LEU A 108 1.94 -27.47 0.22
C LEU A 108 1.53 -28.43 -0.91
N VAL A 109 2.30 -28.45 -2.00
CA VAL A 109 2.07 -29.36 -3.13
C VAL A 109 2.30 -30.81 -2.73
N ALA A 110 3.31 -31.09 -1.89
CA ALA A 110 3.53 -32.43 -1.34
C ALA A 110 2.32 -32.91 -0.51
N ASP A 111 1.66 -32.00 0.18
CA ASP A 111 0.43 -32.25 0.95
C ASP A 111 -0.86 -32.21 0.11
N GLY A 112 -0.75 -32.10 -1.23
CA GLY A 112 -1.90 -32.08 -2.14
C GLY A 112 -2.65 -30.75 -2.21
N GLY A 113 -2.04 -29.65 -1.77
CA GLY A 113 -2.57 -28.29 -1.83
C GLY A 113 -1.69 -27.32 -2.62
N ASN A 114 -2.06 -26.04 -2.62
CA ASN A 114 -1.25 -24.96 -3.17
C ASN A 114 -1.71 -23.59 -2.62
N ILE A 115 -0.96 -22.54 -2.91
CA ILE A 115 -1.25 -21.15 -2.54
C ILE A 115 -0.98 -20.19 -3.70
N GLU A 116 -1.90 -19.26 -3.91
CA GLU A 116 -1.79 -18.22 -4.93
C GLU A 116 -1.92 -16.84 -4.31
N LEU A 117 -1.05 -15.92 -4.73
CA LEU A 117 -1.21 -14.50 -4.43
C LEU A 117 -2.42 -13.96 -5.20
N VAL A 118 -3.39 -13.41 -4.47
CA VAL A 118 -4.55 -12.74 -5.05
C VAL A 118 -4.28 -11.24 -5.13
N ASP A 119 -3.88 -10.65 -4.01
CA ASP A 119 -3.65 -9.21 -3.95
C ASP A 119 -2.76 -8.81 -2.77
N ILE A 120 -2.27 -7.57 -2.78
CA ILE A 120 -1.59 -6.95 -1.64
C ILE A 120 -2.23 -5.57 -1.45
N LEU A 121 -2.92 -5.37 -0.34
CA LEU A 121 -3.63 -4.13 -0.04
C LEU A 121 -3.24 -3.68 1.36
N ASP A 122 -2.68 -2.48 1.48
CA ASP A 122 -2.30 -1.89 2.77
C ASP A 122 -1.45 -2.83 3.64
N GLY A 123 -0.43 -3.46 3.07
CA GLY A 123 0.39 -4.44 3.80
C GLY A 123 -0.29 -5.80 4.03
N VAL A 124 -1.59 -5.94 3.74
CA VAL A 124 -2.29 -7.21 3.87
C VAL A 124 -2.15 -8.03 2.58
N VAL A 125 -1.42 -9.14 2.69
CA VAL A 125 -1.32 -10.13 1.60
C VAL A 125 -2.58 -11.01 1.59
N ARG A 126 -3.34 -10.91 0.50
CA ARG A 126 -4.50 -11.77 0.24
C ARG A 126 -4.06 -12.94 -0.62
N VAL A 127 -4.29 -14.14 -0.12
CA VAL A 127 -3.95 -15.39 -0.80
C VAL A 127 -5.17 -16.26 -1.00
N ARG A 128 -5.12 -17.13 -2.01
CA ARG A 128 -6.10 -18.19 -2.23
C ARG A 128 -5.43 -19.53 -2.02
N LEU A 129 -5.95 -20.30 -1.07
CA LEU A 129 -5.56 -21.68 -0.87
C LEU A 129 -6.26 -22.57 -1.91
N LYS A 130 -5.53 -23.54 -2.45
CA LYS A 130 -6.00 -24.51 -3.44
C LYS A 130 -5.77 -25.94 -2.96
N GLY A 131 -6.51 -26.88 -3.56
CA GLY A 131 -6.41 -28.31 -3.26
C GLY A 131 -6.78 -28.62 -1.81
N ALA A 132 -6.09 -29.58 -1.20
CA ALA A 132 -6.34 -30.04 0.17
C ALA A 132 -6.24 -28.92 1.22
N CYS A 133 -5.43 -27.87 0.97
CA CYS A 133 -5.31 -26.71 1.85
C CYS A 133 -6.62 -25.89 1.97
N GLY A 134 -7.50 -25.95 0.97
CA GLY A 134 -8.76 -25.19 0.98
C GLY A 134 -9.92 -25.88 1.70
N SER A 135 -9.80 -27.19 1.98
CA SER A 135 -10.91 -28.03 2.47
C SER A 135 -10.70 -28.60 3.88
N CYS A 136 -9.56 -28.33 4.52
CA CYS A 136 -9.22 -28.87 5.84
C CYS A 136 -9.37 -27.80 6.95
N PRO A 137 -10.43 -27.83 7.78
CA PRO A 137 -10.68 -26.81 8.80
C PRO A 137 -9.60 -26.77 9.88
N SER A 138 -8.99 -27.92 10.20
CA SER A 138 -7.93 -28.02 11.21
C SER A 138 -6.58 -27.49 10.73
N ALA A 139 -6.31 -27.51 9.42
CA ALA A 139 -5.05 -27.03 8.86
C ALA A 139 -5.04 -25.51 8.59
N ALA A 140 -6.21 -24.89 8.43
CA ALA A 140 -6.32 -23.48 8.04
C ALA A 140 -5.63 -22.52 9.01
N VAL A 141 -5.72 -22.74 10.32
CA VAL A 141 -5.11 -21.87 11.34
C VAL A 141 -3.59 -22.00 11.35
N THR A 142 -3.07 -23.22 11.40
CA THR A 142 -1.63 -23.49 11.42
C THR A 142 -0.97 -23.08 10.11
N LEU A 143 -1.63 -23.34 8.97
CA LEU A 143 -1.17 -22.92 7.66
C LEU A 143 -1.14 -21.40 7.55
N LYS A 144 -2.19 -20.72 8.00
CA LYS A 144 -2.21 -19.25 8.06
C LYS A 144 -1.04 -18.71 8.86
N GLN A 145 -0.80 -19.25 10.07
CA GLN A 145 0.31 -18.81 10.92
C GLN A 145 1.69 -19.07 10.30
N GLY A 146 1.90 -20.24 9.68
CA GLY A 146 3.15 -20.59 9.02
C GLY A 146 3.45 -19.72 7.80
N VAL A 147 2.43 -19.47 6.97
CA VAL A 147 2.52 -18.58 5.81
C VAL A 147 2.77 -17.14 6.24
N GLU A 148 1.99 -16.64 7.21
CA GLU A 148 2.13 -15.27 7.74
C GLU A 148 3.52 -15.03 8.33
N ARG A 149 4.04 -15.99 9.11
CA ARG A 149 5.40 -15.91 9.65
C ARG A 149 6.46 -15.82 8.56
N THR A 150 6.39 -16.72 7.58
CA THR A 150 7.36 -16.75 6.47
C THR A 150 7.32 -15.47 5.65
N LEU A 151 6.12 -14.93 5.42
CA LEU A 151 5.93 -13.66 4.72
C LEU A 151 6.55 -12.49 5.49
N LYS A 152 6.27 -12.35 6.79
CA LYS A 152 6.84 -11.30 7.65
C LYS A 152 8.36 -11.37 7.79
N GLU A 153 8.93 -12.58 7.81
CA GLU A 153 10.38 -12.79 7.87
C GLU A 153 11.07 -12.41 6.54
N ARG A 154 10.45 -12.70 5.40
CA ARG A 154 11.06 -12.50 4.07
C ARG A 154 10.75 -11.16 3.43
N VAL A 155 9.64 -10.53 3.81
CA VAL A 155 9.16 -9.27 3.23
C VAL A 155 8.84 -8.30 4.37
N PRO A 156 9.81 -7.50 4.82
CA PRO A 156 9.58 -6.50 5.86
C PRO A 156 8.57 -5.45 5.39
N GLY A 157 7.49 -5.24 6.14
CA GLY A 157 6.49 -4.21 5.83
C GLY A 157 5.11 -4.73 5.42
N ILE A 158 4.93 -6.06 5.37
CA ILE A 158 3.65 -6.77 5.30
C ILE A 158 3.33 -7.53 6.59
#